data_AF-A0A182YS07-F1
#
_entry.id   AF-A0A182YS07-F1
#
_cell.length_a   1.000
_cell.length_b   1.000
_cell.length_c   1.000
_cell.angle_alpha   90.00
_cell.angle_beta   90.00
_cell.angle_gamma   90.00
#
_symmetry.space_group_name_H-M   'P 1'
#
loop_
_entity.id
_entity.type
_entity.pdbx_description
1 polymer ?
#
loop_
_entity_poly.entity_id
_entity_poly.type
_entity_poly.pdbx_seq_one_letter_code
_entity_poly.pdbx_strand_id
1 'polypeptide(L)'
;MLVFSTLGGGLTAIDPLTGETRWSIADEPAIRVPTPSDTSAHYLPDPRDGSLYRMNGLEGGLKKLPYTIPQLVASAPCRSSDGILYSGKKSDVWFLIDPKTGQREKVLGFGGAPPSAKDAGPDSIGWATSRAVYLGRTQYTVMMYDSLATDRNSKPWNVTFFDYSAHSMAPELTKEYGKWSPKLQFR
;
A
#
# COMPACT_ATOMS: atom_id res chain seq x y z
N MET A 1 12.54 12.19 -14.87
CA MET A 1 11.12 11.84 -14.64
C MET A 1 10.97 11.51 -13.18
N LEU A 2 9.92 12.02 -12.53
CA LEU A 2 9.60 11.72 -11.14
C LEU A 2 8.28 10.94 -11.11
N VAL A 3 8.21 9.87 -10.33
CA VAL A 3 7.01 9.03 -10.22
C VAL A 3 6.51 9.08 -8.79
N PHE A 4 5.22 9.34 -8.62
CA PHE A 4 4.56 9.42 -7.32
C PHE A 4 3.52 8.32 -7.16
N SER A 5 3.49 7.68 -5.99
CA SER A 5 2.35 6.84 -5.59
C SER A 5 1.27 7.72 -4.97
N THR A 6 0.04 7.52 -5.41
CA THR A 6 -1.15 8.22 -4.89
C THR A 6 -1.82 7.38 -3.81
N LEU A 7 -2.70 7.99 -3.00
CA LEU A 7 -3.51 7.26 -2.01
C LEU A 7 -4.49 6.27 -2.66
N GLY A 8 -4.97 6.62 -3.87
CA GLY A 8 -5.70 5.70 -4.74
C GLY A 8 -4.85 4.53 -5.24
N GLY A 9 -3.56 4.48 -4.87
CA GLY A 9 -2.61 3.41 -5.18
C GLY A 9 -2.08 3.42 -6.62
N GLY A 10 -2.58 4.33 -7.44
CA GLY A 10 -2.05 4.58 -8.77
C GLY A 10 -0.71 5.31 -8.74
N LEU A 11 0.01 5.22 -9.86
CA LEU A 11 1.30 5.87 -10.09
C LEU A 11 1.15 6.98 -11.11
N THR A 12 1.68 8.16 -10.79
CA THR A 12 1.69 9.31 -11.70
C THR A 12 3.13 9.71 -12.01
N ALA A 13 3.48 9.74 -13.29
CA ALA A 13 4.77 10.24 -13.73
C ALA A 13 4.69 11.69 -14.18
N ILE A 14 5.63 12.49 -13.69
CA ILE A 14 5.70 13.93 -13.93
C ILE A 14 7.06 14.28 -14.52
N ASP A 15 7.05 15.22 -15.46
CA ASP A 15 8.27 15.87 -15.93
C ASP A 15 8.79 16.84 -14.85
N PRO A 16 10.00 16.65 -14.31
CA PRO A 16 10.51 17.50 -13.24
C PRO A 16 10.81 18.94 -13.70
N LEU A 17 10.97 19.20 -15.00
CA LEU A 17 11.25 20.53 -15.53
C LEU A 17 9.97 21.31 -15.81
N THR A 18 8.95 20.65 -16.39
CA THR A 18 7.71 21.33 -16.78
C THR A 18 6.58 21.17 -15.76
N GLY A 19 6.64 20.17 -14.89
CA GLY A 19 5.57 19.81 -13.96
C GLY A 19 4.39 19.09 -14.62
N GLU A 20 4.46 18.80 -15.91
CA GLU A 20 3.37 18.14 -16.64
C GLU A 20 3.32 16.63 -16.37
N THR A 21 2.09 16.09 -16.32
CA THR A 21 1.88 14.65 -16.20
C THR A 21 2.16 13.97 -17.52
N ARG A 22 3.11 13.04 -17.53
CA ARG A 22 3.46 12.24 -18.72
C ARG A 22 2.52 11.05 -18.89
N TRP A 23 2.25 10.35 -17.81
CA TRP A 23 1.33 9.21 -17.77
C TRP A 23 0.83 8.99 -16.34
N SER A 24 -0.30 8.29 -16.24
CA SER A 24 -0.89 7.87 -14.96
C SER A 24 -1.42 6.46 -15.08
N ILE A 25 -1.12 5.63 -14.09
CA ILE A 25 -1.55 4.24 -13.99
C ILE A 25 -2.47 4.13 -12.78
N ALA A 26 -3.73 3.77 -12.98
CA ALA A 26 -4.63 3.46 -11.88
C ALA A 26 -4.29 2.08 -11.27
N ASP A 27 -4.41 1.95 -9.96
CA ASP A 27 -4.23 0.68 -9.27
C ASP A 27 -5.13 0.59 -8.03
N GLU A 28 -5.03 -0.51 -7.29
CA GLU A 28 -5.70 -0.72 -6.02
C GLU A 28 -5.23 0.29 -4.96
N PRO A 29 -6.12 0.87 -4.13
CA PRO A 29 -5.73 1.86 -3.13
C PRO A 29 -4.70 1.32 -2.14
N ALA A 30 -3.87 2.22 -1.59
CA ALA A 30 -2.82 1.87 -0.65
C ALA A 30 -3.35 1.12 0.59
N ILE A 31 -4.60 1.40 0.97
CA ILE A 31 -5.34 0.74 2.04
C ILE A 31 -6.66 0.22 1.52
N ARG A 32 -6.98 -1.01 1.90
CA ARG A 32 -8.33 -1.58 1.81
C ARG A 32 -8.76 -2.07 3.18
N VAL A 33 -9.84 -1.50 3.65
CA VAL A 33 -10.57 -1.94 4.83
C VAL A 33 -11.98 -2.35 4.41
N PRO A 34 -12.62 -3.29 5.11
CA PRO A 34 -14.03 -3.59 4.93
C PRO A 34 -14.85 -2.32 5.15
N THR A 35 -15.97 -2.22 4.45
CA THR A 35 -16.86 -1.06 4.55
C THR A 35 -17.22 -0.82 6.02
N PRO A 36 -17.05 0.40 6.54
CA PRO A 36 -17.43 0.70 7.90
C PRO A 36 -18.93 0.46 8.06
N SER A 37 -19.33 -0.60 8.77
CA SER A 37 -20.62 -0.61 9.47
C SER A 37 -20.55 0.33 10.67
N ASP A 38 -21.71 0.84 11.13
CA ASP A 38 -21.86 1.70 12.32
C ASP A 38 -21.20 1.14 13.60
N THR A 39 -20.79 -0.12 13.59
CA THR A 39 -20.16 -0.86 14.69
C THR A 39 -18.71 -1.27 14.45
N SER A 40 -18.07 -0.92 13.32
CA SER A 40 -16.82 -1.57 12.86
C SER A 40 -15.58 -0.68 12.74
N ALA A 41 -15.67 0.63 12.96
CA ALA A 41 -14.51 1.52 12.85
C ALA A 41 -13.66 1.55 14.13
N HIS A 42 -13.24 0.37 14.63
CA HIS A 42 -12.31 0.29 15.75
C HIS A 42 -10.87 0.53 15.35
N TYR A 43 -10.50 0.28 14.09
CA TYR A 43 -9.12 0.38 13.61
C TYR A 43 -9.02 1.28 12.38
N LEU A 44 -8.06 2.21 12.43
CA LEU A 44 -7.75 3.14 11.36
C LEU A 44 -6.30 2.93 10.91
N PRO A 45 -6.07 2.39 9.71
CA PRO A 45 -4.72 2.28 9.17
C PRO A 45 -4.26 3.58 8.51
N ASP A 46 -2.97 3.89 8.65
CA ASP A 46 -2.30 4.99 7.97
C ASP A 46 -1.73 4.50 6.63
N PRO A 47 -2.15 5.07 5.49
CA PRO A 47 -1.67 4.66 4.18
C PRO A 47 -0.20 5.02 3.90
N ARG A 48 0.46 5.80 4.76
CA ARG A 48 1.85 6.23 4.56
C ARG A 48 2.86 5.17 4.96
N ASP A 49 2.62 4.47 6.07
CA ASP A 49 3.57 3.54 6.67
C ASP A 49 2.91 2.23 7.18
N GLY A 50 1.59 2.12 7.05
CA GLY A 50 0.83 1.00 7.59
C GLY A 50 0.68 1.03 9.11
N SER A 51 0.94 2.16 9.78
CA SER A 51 0.63 2.35 11.21
C SER A 51 -0.85 2.10 11.46
N LEU A 52 -1.19 1.42 12.56
CA LEU A 52 -2.58 1.20 12.96
C LEU A 52 -2.93 2.02 14.19
N TYR A 53 -4.12 2.61 14.15
CA TYR A 53 -4.70 3.34 15.26
C TYR A 53 -5.99 2.65 15.69
N ARG A 54 -6.26 2.66 16.99
CA ARG A 54 -7.50 2.16 17.57
C ARG A 54 -8.32 3.32 18.11
N MET A 55 -9.60 3.37 17.76
CA MET A 55 -10.55 4.34 18.31
C MET A 55 -11.32 3.69 19.46
N ASN A 56 -11.17 4.23 20.68
CA ASN A 56 -11.82 3.69 21.87
C ASN A 56 -13.14 4.43 22.13
N GLY A 57 -14.16 4.18 21.29
CA GLY A 57 -15.46 4.86 21.41
C GLY A 57 -15.39 6.38 21.21
N LEU A 58 -16.52 7.06 21.43
CA LEU A 58 -16.66 8.51 21.19
C LEU A 58 -15.81 9.36 22.15
N GLU A 59 -15.52 8.87 23.36
CA GLU A 59 -14.79 9.61 24.39
C GLU A 59 -13.35 9.13 24.64
N GLY A 60 -12.99 7.89 24.25
CA GLY A 60 -11.71 7.26 24.62
C GLY A 60 -10.53 7.58 23.71
N GLY A 61 -10.70 8.51 22.77
CA GLY A 61 -9.64 9.05 21.92
C GLY A 61 -9.03 8.06 20.93
N LEU A 62 -8.05 8.55 20.16
CA LEU A 62 -7.33 7.80 19.15
C LEU A 62 -5.98 7.32 19.71
N LYS A 63 -5.78 6.00 19.78
CA LYS A 63 -4.53 5.41 20.28
C LYS A 63 -3.76 4.75 19.14
N LYS A 64 -2.48 5.12 18.97
CA LYS A 64 -1.58 4.42 18.06
C LYS A 64 -1.19 3.04 18.65
N LEU A 65 -1.30 1.99 17.86
CA LEU A 65 -0.81 0.66 18.22
C LEU A 65 0.72 0.58 18.07
N PRO A 66 1.41 -0.28 18.85
CA PRO A 66 2.87 -0.37 18.82
C PRO A 66 3.43 -1.07 17.57
N TYR A 67 2.58 -1.60 16.69
CA TYR A 67 2.97 -2.35 15.50
C TYR A 67 2.26 -1.82 14.25
N THR A 68 2.98 -1.81 13.13
CA THR A 68 2.42 -1.55 11.79
C THR A 68 1.83 -2.82 11.17
N ILE A 69 1.02 -2.68 10.11
CA ILE A 69 0.50 -3.83 9.36
C ILE A 69 1.62 -4.76 8.86
N PRO A 70 2.71 -4.26 8.23
CA PRO A 70 3.83 -5.12 7.86
C PRO A 70 4.46 -5.88 9.04
N GLN A 71 4.62 -5.22 10.20
CA GLN A 71 5.18 -5.85 11.40
C GLN A 71 4.25 -6.94 11.98
N LEU A 72 2.94 -6.69 11.99
CA LEU A 72 1.95 -7.68 12.41
C LEU A 72 1.95 -8.89 11.47
N VAL A 73 2.01 -8.67 10.15
CA VAL A 73 2.09 -9.77 9.18
C VAL A 73 3.35 -10.60 9.38
N ALA A 74 4.50 -9.96 9.62
CA ALA A 74 5.76 -10.66 9.87
C ALA A 74 5.75 -11.47 11.19
N SER A 75 4.96 -11.04 12.18
CA SER A 75 4.87 -11.69 13.49
C SER A 75 3.74 -12.72 13.58
N ALA A 76 2.90 -12.83 12.57
CA ALA A 76 1.76 -13.75 12.54
C ALA A 76 2.19 -15.19 12.19
N PRO A 77 1.48 -16.22 12.68
CA PRO A 77 0.32 -16.16 13.55
C PRO A 77 0.69 -15.85 15.02
N CYS A 78 -0.05 -14.95 15.65
CA CYS A 78 0.18 -14.60 17.07
C CYS A 78 -1.12 -14.23 17.79
N ARG A 79 -1.06 -14.20 19.13
CA ARG A 79 -2.17 -13.79 20.00
C ARG A 79 -1.71 -12.69 20.94
N SER A 80 -2.46 -11.61 21.04
CA SER A 80 -2.22 -10.55 22.01
C SER A 80 -2.77 -10.89 23.40
N SER A 81 -2.33 -10.15 24.41
CA SER A 81 -2.79 -10.31 25.80
C SER A 81 -4.28 -9.97 25.99
N ASP A 82 -4.84 -9.10 25.14
CA ASP A 82 -6.27 -8.75 25.13
C ASP A 82 -7.11 -9.75 24.30
N GLY A 83 -6.53 -10.87 23.87
CA GLY A 83 -7.28 -11.98 23.28
C GLY A 83 -7.51 -11.87 21.77
N ILE A 84 -6.86 -10.95 21.07
CA ILE A 84 -6.94 -10.83 19.61
C ILE A 84 -5.97 -11.83 18.97
N LEU A 85 -6.50 -12.66 18.07
CA LEU A 85 -5.74 -13.53 17.18
C LEU A 85 -5.41 -12.77 15.89
N TYR A 86 -4.15 -12.80 15.50
CA TYR A 86 -3.65 -12.20 14.27
C TYR A 86 -3.25 -13.30 13.29
N SER A 87 -3.77 -13.18 12.06
CA SER A 87 -3.30 -13.95 10.92
C SER A 87 -2.81 -13.00 9.84
N GLY A 88 -1.63 -13.27 9.29
CA GLY A 88 -0.97 -12.41 8.31
C GLY A 88 -0.74 -13.12 6.98
N LYS A 89 -0.75 -12.35 5.90
CA LYS A 89 -0.34 -12.78 4.57
C LYS A 89 0.48 -11.68 3.92
N LYS A 90 1.67 -12.03 3.41
CA LYS A 90 2.47 -11.18 2.53
C LYS A 90 2.47 -11.77 1.12
N SER A 91 2.26 -10.95 0.10
CA SER A 91 2.34 -11.36 -1.31
C SER A 91 3.06 -10.30 -2.11
N ASP A 92 4.11 -10.69 -2.82
CA ASP A 92 4.91 -9.79 -3.65
C ASP A 92 4.56 -9.99 -5.13
N VAL A 93 4.50 -8.88 -5.87
CA VAL A 93 4.32 -8.84 -7.32
C VAL A 93 5.37 -7.90 -7.92
N TRP A 94 5.96 -8.31 -9.04
CA TRP A 94 6.91 -7.53 -9.80
C TRP A 94 6.33 -7.17 -11.15
N PHE A 95 6.53 -5.91 -11.53
CA PHE A 95 6.13 -5.37 -12.80
C PHE A 95 7.34 -4.83 -13.57
N LEU A 96 7.25 -4.86 -14.88
CA LEU A 96 8.09 -4.11 -15.80
C LEU A 96 7.30 -2.88 -16.23
N ILE A 97 7.91 -1.69 -16.19
CA ILE A 97 7.28 -0.45 -16.60
C ILE A 97 8.14 0.22 -17.68
N ASP A 98 7.52 0.64 -18.79
CA ASP A 98 8.15 1.53 -19.76
C ASP A 98 8.05 2.99 -19.26
N PRO A 99 9.17 3.65 -18.94
CA PRO A 99 9.16 5.03 -18.44
C PRO A 99 8.58 6.05 -19.41
N LYS A 100 8.56 5.76 -20.71
CA LYS A 100 8.05 6.69 -21.73
C LYS A 100 6.53 6.67 -21.80
N THR A 101 5.96 5.48 -21.87
CA THR A 101 4.53 5.28 -22.13
C THR A 101 3.72 5.05 -20.87
N GLY A 102 4.35 4.59 -19.78
CA GLY A 102 3.65 4.11 -18.59
C GLY A 102 3.03 2.72 -18.77
N GLN A 103 3.30 2.04 -19.89
CA GLN A 103 2.90 0.65 -20.07
C GLN A 103 3.50 -0.22 -18.96
N ARG A 104 2.70 -1.14 -18.43
CA ARG A 104 3.08 -2.00 -17.31
C ARG A 104 2.74 -3.46 -17.57
N GLU A 105 3.71 -4.34 -17.38
CA GLU A 105 3.56 -5.79 -17.52
C GLU A 105 3.91 -6.51 -16.22
N LYS A 106 3.10 -7.49 -15.80
CA LYS A 106 3.43 -8.34 -14.66
C LYS A 106 4.53 -9.33 -15.06
N VAL A 107 5.62 -9.36 -14.30
CA VAL A 107 6.78 -10.25 -14.54
C VAL A 107 6.72 -11.48 -13.63
N LEU A 108 6.39 -11.26 -12.36
CA LEU A 108 6.41 -12.30 -11.34
C LEU A 108 5.40 -11.98 -10.25
N GLY A 109 4.83 -12.98 -9.61
CA GLY A 109 4.06 -12.81 -8.39
C GLY A 109 3.21 -14.03 -8.07
N PHE A 110 2.74 -14.11 -6.83
CA PHE A 110 1.88 -15.20 -6.39
C PHE A 110 0.44 -15.04 -6.97
N GLY A 111 -0.25 -16.14 -7.26
CA GLY A 111 -1.67 -16.12 -7.62
C GLY A 111 -2.02 -15.98 -9.12
N GLY A 112 -1.11 -16.32 -10.03
CA GLY A 112 -1.40 -16.41 -11.46
C GLY A 112 -0.12 -16.31 -12.29
N ALA A 113 -0.05 -17.04 -13.40
CA ALA A 113 1.12 -17.04 -14.28
C ALA A 113 1.38 -15.61 -14.82
N PRO A 114 2.65 -15.21 -14.99
CA PRO A 114 2.94 -14.04 -15.82
C PRO A 114 2.37 -14.28 -17.24
N PRO A 115 1.91 -13.23 -17.93
CA PRO A 115 1.51 -13.36 -19.33
C PRO A 115 2.64 -14.04 -20.10
N SER A 116 2.31 -15.10 -20.84
CA SER A 116 3.34 -15.82 -21.59
C SER A 116 3.85 -14.93 -22.72
N ALA A 117 5.09 -15.15 -23.19
CA ALA A 117 5.61 -14.42 -24.35
C ALA A 117 4.76 -14.61 -25.63
N LYS A 118 3.84 -15.59 -25.64
CA LYS A 118 2.87 -15.82 -26.72
C LYS A 118 1.59 -14.97 -26.58
N ASP A 119 1.30 -14.47 -25.38
CA ASP A 119 0.18 -13.57 -25.08
C ASP A 119 0.63 -12.09 -25.09
N ALA A 120 1.93 -11.85 -25.30
CA ALA A 120 2.50 -10.52 -25.49
C ALA A 120 1.98 -9.93 -26.81
N GLY A 121 1.01 -9.03 -26.71
CA GLY A 121 0.51 -8.27 -27.84
C GLY A 121 1.59 -7.36 -28.46
N PRO A 122 1.28 -6.68 -29.58
CA PRO A 122 2.22 -5.77 -30.26
C PRO A 122 2.72 -4.63 -29.37
N ASP A 123 1.98 -4.28 -28.31
CA ASP A 123 2.33 -3.24 -27.34
C ASP A 123 3.15 -3.76 -26.16
N SER A 124 3.70 -4.98 -26.24
CA SER A 124 4.51 -5.53 -25.17
C SER A 124 5.80 -4.74 -24.97
N ILE A 125 6.16 -4.51 -23.71
CA ILE A 125 7.44 -3.88 -23.35
C ILE A 125 8.61 -4.77 -23.80
N GLY A 126 8.38 -6.08 -23.88
CA GLY A 126 9.38 -7.07 -24.23
C GLY A 126 10.42 -7.29 -23.13
N TRP A 127 11.13 -8.41 -23.18
CA TRP A 127 12.11 -8.81 -22.16
C TRP A 127 13.42 -7.98 -22.19
N ALA A 128 13.59 -7.09 -23.17
CA ALA A 128 14.88 -6.44 -23.45
C ALA A 128 14.74 -4.99 -23.94
N THR A 129 14.03 -4.14 -23.21
CA THR A 129 14.26 -2.70 -23.38
C THR A 129 15.26 -2.25 -22.33
N SER A 130 16.41 -1.74 -22.78
CA SER A 130 17.47 -1.12 -21.96
C SER A 130 17.01 0.12 -21.16
N ARG A 131 15.69 0.35 -21.10
CA ARG A 131 15.02 1.50 -20.51
C ARG A 131 13.86 1.10 -19.58
N ALA A 132 13.43 -0.16 -19.55
CA ALA A 132 12.36 -0.54 -18.65
C ALA A 132 12.82 -0.58 -17.19
N VAL A 133 11.90 -0.26 -16.29
CA VAL A 133 12.13 -0.22 -14.84
C VAL A 133 11.34 -1.33 -14.18
N TYR A 134 12.01 -2.12 -13.34
CA TYR A 134 11.32 -3.08 -12.47
C TYR A 134 10.70 -2.36 -11.28
N LEU A 135 9.42 -2.61 -11.04
CA LEU A 135 8.69 -2.09 -9.89
C LEU A 135 8.14 -3.25 -9.06
N GLY A 136 8.60 -3.35 -7.82
CA GLY A 136 8.03 -4.26 -6.84
C GLY A 136 6.80 -3.64 -6.17
N ARG A 137 5.78 -4.44 -5.95
CA ARG A 137 4.62 -4.07 -5.13
C ARG A 137 4.33 -5.20 -4.15
N THR A 138 4.30 -4.85 -2.88
CA THR A 138 4.02 -5.76 -1.79
C THR A 138 2.59 -5.55 -1.29
N GLN A 139 1.86 -6.65 -1.11
CA GLN A 139 0.57 -6.69 -0.45
C GLN A 139 0.71 -7.34 0.94
N TYR A 140 0.37 -6.59 1.97
CA TYR A 140 0.25 -7.07 3.35
C TYR A 140 -1.22 -7.16 3.73
N THR A 141 -1.71 -8.35 4.03
CA THR A 141 -3.07 -8.54 4.57
C THR A 141 -2.97 -9.05 5.99
N VAL A 142 -3.60 -8.37 6.95
CA VAL A 142 -3.76 -8.87 8.32
C VAL A 142 -5.25 -9.04 8.63
N MET A 143 -5.56 -10.13 9.30
CA MET A 143 -6.87 -10.44 9.85
C MET A 143 -6.75 -10.49 11.37
N MET A 144 -7.63 -9.76 12.04
CA MET A 144 -7.75 -9.71 13.49
C MET A 144 -9.06 -10.35 13.91
N TYR A 145 -9.01 -11.30 14.83
CA TYR A 145 -10.19 -11.96 15.38
C TYR A 145 -10.15 -11.88 16.91
N ASP A 146 -11.18 -11.30 17.50
CA ASP A 146 -11.32 -11.25 18.96
C ASP A 146 -11.83 -12.60 19.47
N SER A 147 -10.94 -13.37 20.10
CA SER A 147 -11.27 -14.69 20.64
C SER A 147 -12.02 -14.63 21.98
N LEU A 148 -12.08 -13.45 22.61
CA LEU A 148 -12.79 -13.23 23.88
C LEU A 148 -14.16 -12.57 23.67
N ALA A 149 -14.49 -12.16 22.44
CA ALA A 149 -15.79 -11.57 22.12
C ALA A 149 -16.93 -12.53 22.48
N THR A 150 -17.84 -12.06 23.34
CA THR A 150 -19.02 -12.81 23.77
C THR A 150 -20.06 -12.94 22.65
N ASP A 151 -20.03 -12.03 21.67
CA ASP A 151 -20.87 -12.11 20.47
C ASP A 151 -20.32 -13.15 19.49
N ARG A 152 -21.06 -14.25 19.33
CA ARG A 152 -20.74 -15.34 18.38
C ARG A 152 -20.75 -14.90 16.92
N ASN A 153 -21.32 -13.73 16.60
CA ASN A 153 -21.33 -13.16 15.26
C ASN A 153 -20.21 -12.13 15.03
N SER A 154 -19.29 -11.96 15.98
CA SER A 154 -18.13 -11.09 15.82
C SER A 154 -17.28 -11.55 14.64
N LYS A 155 -17.29 -10.76 13.56
CA LYS A 155 -16.54 -11.06 12.33
C LYS A 155 -15.09 -10.59 12.50
N PRO A 156 -14.11 -11.36 11.98
CA PRO A 156 -12.73 -10.87 11.90
C PRO A 156 -12.66 -9.55 11.14
N TRP A 157 -11.87 -8.61 11.66
CA TRP A 157 -11.55 -7.39 10.94
C TRP A 157 -10.34 -7.64 10.04
N ASN A 158 -10.47 -7.35 8.75
CA ASN A 158 -9.41 -7.49 7.76
C ASN A 158 -8.89 -6.12 7.30
N VAL A 159 -7.58 -6.01 7.09
CA VAL A 159 -7.02 -4.86 6.37
C VAL A 159 -5.96 -5.33 5.41
N THR A 160 -5.94 -4.72 4.24
CA THR A 160 -4.88 -4.90 3.26
C THR A 160 -4.16 -3.58 3.05
N PHE A 161 -2.84 -3.60 3.16
CA PHE A 161 -1.93 -2.50 2.90
C PHE A 161 -1.03 -2.84 1.72
N PHE A 162 -0.93 -1.93 0.76
CA PHE A 162 -0.06 -2.04 -0.39
C PHE A 162 1.08 -1.04 -0.27
N ASP A 163 2.27 -1.53 -0.58
CA ASP A 163 3.47 -0.71 -0.60
C ASP A 163 4.24 -0.96 -1.91
N TYR A 164 4.74 0.11 -2.52
CA TYR A 164 5.62 0.01 -3.67
C TYR A 164 7.06 -0.02 -3.17
N SER A 165 7.81 -1.03 -3.59
CA SER A 165 9.23 -1.15 -3.29
C SER A 165 10.02 -0.13 -4.11
N ALA A 166 10.00 1.12 -3.68
CA ALA A 166 10.87 2.18 -4.15
C ALA A 166 11.99 2.36 -3.13
N HIS A 167 13.24 2.48 -3.60
CA HIS A 167 14.28 3.05 -2.75
C HIS A 167 13.82 4.45 -2.36
N SER A 168 13.71 4.73 -1.06
CA SER A 168 13.47 6.09 -0.58
C SER A 168 14.53 7.00 -1.19
N MET A 169 14.11 8.15 -1.73
CA MET A 169 15.06 9.15 -2.23
C MET A 169 16.12 9.44 -1.17
N ALA A 170 17.35 9.74 -1.63
CA ALA A 170 18.45 10.10 -0.74
C ALA A 170 17.98 11.18 0.28
N PRO A 171 18.32 11.05 1.57
CA PRO A 171 17.85 11.94 2.64
C PRO A 171 18.03 13.44 2.34
N GLU A 172 19.04 13.78 1.54
CA GLU A 172 19.38 15.12 1.09
C GLU A 172 18.25 15.75 0.26
N LEU A 173 17.63 14.97 -0.64
CA LEU A 173 16.52 15.42 -1.50
C LEU A 173 15.19 15.48 -0.73
N THR A 174 15.00 14.62 0.27
CA THR A 174 13.79 14.65 1.11
C THR A 174 13.71 15.94 1.97
N LYS A 175 14.86 16.46 2.42
CA LYS A 175 14.92 17.71 3.21
C LYS A 175 14.63 18.97 2.40
N GLU A 176 14.95 19.00 1.11
CA GLU A 176 14.65 20.15 0.25
C GLU A 176 13.16 20.25 -0.11
N TYR A 177 12.48 19.12 -0.31
CA TYR A 177 11.03 19.13 -0.56
C TYR A 177 10.20 19.55 0.66
N GLY A 178 10.65 19.26 1.88
CA GLY A 178 10.00 19.72 3.11
C GLY A 178 10.08 21.23 3.37
N LYS A 179 10.97 21.95 2.67
CA LYS A 179 11.12 23.41 2.78
C LYS A 179 10.09 24.21 1.97
N TRP A 180 9.44 23.61 0.97
CA TRP A 180 8.50 24.29 0.08
C TRP A 180 7.02 24.00 0.36
N SER A 181 6.70 23.28 1.45
CA SER A 181 5.32 23.18 1.94
C SER A 181 4.78 24.58 2.26
N PRO A 182 3.76 25.11 1.56
CA PRO A 182 3.11 26.33 1.98
C PRO A 182 2.49 26.02 3.34
N LYS A 183 2.95 26.71 4.40
CA LYS A 183 2.24 26.72 5.68
C LYS A 183 0.86 27.30 5.40
N LEU A 184 -0.15 26.45 5.23
CA LEU A 184 -1.55 26.81 5.38
C LEU A 184 -1.75 27.19 6.85
N GLN A 185 -1.49 28.46 7.16
CA GLN A 185 -1.99 29.07 8.38
C GLN A 185 -3.45 29.44 8.12
N PHE A 186 -4.35 28.71 8.76
CA PHE A 186 -5.72 29.18 8.93
C PHE A 186 -5.68 30.31 9.97
N ARG A 187 -6.12 31.50 9.55
CA ARG A 187 -6.53 32.59 10.44
C ARG A 187 -7.94 32.33 10.93
#